data_AF-A0A3D4HHQ1-F1
#
_entry.id   AF-A0A3D4HHQ1-F1
#
_cell.length_a   1.000
_cell.length_b   1.000
_cell.length_c   1.000
_cell.angle_alpha   90.00
_cell.angle_beta   90.00
_cell.angle_gamma   90.00
#
_symmetry.space_group_name_H-M   'P 1'
#
loop_
_entity.id
_entity.type
_entity.pdbx_description
1 polymer ?
#
loop_
_entity_poly.entity_id
_entity_poly.type
_entity_poly.pdbx_seq_one_letter_code
_entity_poly.pdbx_strand_id
1 'polypeptide(L)'
;MKSIFQLFSACALLSLSLSSLHAQVPGGVFPIEVVNDSGTITDDNIYILIKAQDPVKNGKGVNPAVFVSFDTNGNGSLVLASLSTDTSQFNYQLSDFPLQNGKRVFNIPAIISARVYFSINYPMDFRVTTNVDGDITIPDPDSFDPQDPNYPIIYDKVELTYDSSGTFINPTAVDFFSIPIRIQQNVTDPTGLKDSGLTDSRSNIITAVRTLIAANDRTTNKIWSNLNQDYTDPQGTASTLRISAPAKAIIPGNTQIQNQFDNTYLNNATTYGFSYIDNLGTFYEPGIIVGANTVIIDTSELMGSFSLSNYTFTGKFLRAGNTCPPTAGVLSSDQFCFINGDNTYSVAFELPTTSLPYYAGAGGSFDAVNKTPKSIIIRQLTAAFDSGLLPAPSGTTLNTAYFTSNTYYQDNPLLPSSANTQGPWYDLYARAIHSFMRPIYAFAYDDALQQDGTLHDTNVASPAPARLTIGSFSGTNVPNPFVDPNTYTVLNLIGNNSNVFFNNTAVSDREVLNNIKSPLQVIFNGENCANIYLADGIVRPSFSGSTGILVSLNSTSNPIQANVTYPAVASPAPTPTSDVCASPTPTPTPTPTPSRNPNNPYTEDELSLLQEVMREFGF
;
A
#
# COMPACT_ATOMS: atom_id res chain seq x y z
N MET A 1 -9.46 45.52 -50.96
CA MET A 1 -9.33 44.07 -51.25
C MET A 1 -7.85 43.75 -51.42
N LYS A 2 -7.27 42.97 -50.48
CA LYS A 2 -5.99 42.22 -50.54
C LYS A 2 -4.70 43.05 -50.72
N SER A 3 -3.58 42.82 -50.04
CA SER A 3 -3.20 41.89 -48.97
C SER A 3 -1.90 42.42 -48.33
N ILE A 4 -1.80 42.24 -47.02
CA ILE A 4 -0.57 42.33 -46.22
C ILE A 4 0.27 41.09 -46.51
N PHE A 5 1.59 41.23 -46.69
CA PHE A 5 2.64 40.56 -45.89
C PHE A 5 4.01 40.76 -46.56
N GLN A 6 4.94 41.34 -45.82
CA GLN A 6 6.34 41.39 -46.18
C GLN A 6 7.22 41.33 -44.93
N LEU A 7 8.30 40.55 -45.09
CA LEU A 7 9.59 40.55 -44.41
C LEU A 7 9.88 39.63 -43.20
N PHE A 8 10.98 38.91 -43.41
CA PHE A 8 11.78 38.00 -42.60
C PHE A 8 12.46 38.68 -41.38
N SER A 9 12.65 37.95 -40.27
CA SER A 9 13.95 37.40 -39.82
C SER A 9 13.98 37.05 -38.31
N ALA A 10 14.77 36.03 -37.96
CA ALA A 10 15.37 35.69 -36.65
C ALA A 10 14.51 35.05 -35.53
N CYS A 11 14.66 33.72 -35.41
CA CYS A 11 15.21 33.00 -34.25
C CYS A 11 14.94 33.55 -32.83
N ALA A 12 14.05 32.87 -32.09
CA ALA A 12 14.23 32.55 -30.68
C ALA A 12 13.30 31.39 -30.30
N LEU A 13 13.88 30.20 -30.05
CA LEU A 13 13.25 29.17 -29.23
C LEU A 13 12.94 29.79 -27.86
N LEU A 14 11.66 29.89 -27.50
CA LEU A 14 11.26 30.01 -26.09
C LEU A 14 10.82 28.63 -25.62
N SER A 15 11.79 27.74 -25.44
CA SER A 15 11.66 26.65 -24.47
C SER A 15 11.81 27.26 -23.09
N LEU A 16 10.70 27.69 -22.49
CA LEU A 16 10.66 27.91 -21.04
C LEU A 16 10.58 26.54 -20.38
N SER A 17 11.71 25.85 -20.33
CA SER A 17 11.94 24.83 -19.31
C SER A 17 11.98 25.58 -17.97
N LEU A 18 10.85 25.64 -17.27
CA LEU A 18 10.93 25.71 -15.82
C LEU A 18 11.48 24.37 -15.37
N SER A 19 12.81 24.24 -15.39
CA SER A 19 13.49 23.30 -14.51
C SER A 19 13.16 23.76 -13.10
N SER A 20 12.13 23.14 -12.51
CA SER A 20 11.91 23.18 -11.07
C SER A 20 13.23 22.79 -10.40
N LEU A 21 13.71 23.65 -9.50
CA LEU A 21 14.82 23.29 -8.63
C LEU A 21 14.33 22.17 -7.70
N HIS A 22 14.41 20.92 -8.17
CA HIS A 22 14.31 19.76 -7.31
C HIS A 22 15.56 19.76 -6.39
N ALA A 23 15.40 19.36 -5.13
CA ALA A 23 16.52 19.16 -4.23
C ALA A 23 17.33 18.00 -4.77
N GLN A 24 18.41 18.30 -5.48
CA GLN A 24 19.40 17.31 -5.79
C GLN A 24 20.12 16.96 -4.50
N VAL A 25 20.12 15.68 -4.14
CA VAL A 25 21.17 15.14 -3.27
C VAL A 25 22.51 15.47 -3.94
N PRO A 26 23.41 16.21 -3.30
CA PRO A 26 24.63 16.67 -3.97
C PRO A 26 25.46 15.51 -4.53
N GLY A 27 25.47 15.37 -5.86
CA GLY A 27 26.42 14.53 -6.60
C GLY A 27 26.03 13.07 -6.87
N GLY A 28 24.85 12.59 -6.50
CA GLY A 28 24.46 11.18 -6.69
C GLY A 28 23.13 10.96 -7.39
N VAL A 29 23.08 9.95 -8.24
CA VAL A 29 21.86 9.25 -8.65
C VAL A 29 21.89 7.87 -8.00
N PHE A 30 20.73 7.26 -7.76
CA PHE A 30 20.65 5.89 -7.27
C PHE A 30 20.53 4.91 -8.45
N PRO A 31 21.55 4.09 -8.76
CA PRO A 31 21.49 3.15 -9.87
C PRO A 31 20.68 1.91 -9.48
N ILE A 32 19.72 1.55 -10.32
CA ILE A 32 18.94 0.32 -10.23
C ILE A 32 19.34 -0.61 -11.37
N GLU A 33 19.71 -1.83 -11.04
CA GLU A 33 19.98 -2.91 -11.98
C GLU A 33 18.83 -3.91 -11.94
N VAL A 34 18.14 -4.15 -13.04
CA VAL A 34 17.10 -5.18 -13.14
C VAL A 34 17.62 -6.38 -13.91
N VAL A 35 17.46 -7.56 -13.30
CA VAL A 35 17.72 -8.87 -13.90
C VAL A 35 16.38 -9.56 -14.13
N ASN A 36 16.10 -9.88 -15.38
CA ASN A 36 14.95 -10.71 -15.73
C ASN A 36 15.32 -12.20 -15.64
N ASP A 37 14.94 -12.84 -14.54
CA ASP A 37 15.07 -14.30 -14.33
C ASP A 37 13.69 -14.99 -14.35
N SER A 38 12.71 -14.35 -14.97
CA SER A 38 11.33 -14.84 -15.04
C SER A 38 11.17 -16.11 -15.88
N GLY A 39 12.19 -16.45 -16.68
CA GLY A 39 12.20 -17.59 -17.59
C GLY A 39 11.73 -17.19 -18.98
N THR A 40 10.47 -17.44 -19.32
CA THR A 40 9.94 -17.25 -20.68
C THR A 40 9.37 -15.85 -20.94
N ILE A 41 9.19 -15.03 -19.90
CA ILE A 41 8.66 -13.67 -20.07
C ILE A 41 9.82 -12.77 -20.51
N THR A 42 9.71 -12.19 -21.69
CA THR A 42 10.74 -11.30 -22.24
C THR A 42 10.70 -9.93 -21.58
N ASP A 43 11.80 -9.17 -21.69
CA ASP A 43 11.86 -7.79 -21.18
C ASP A 43 10.74 -6.90 -21.76
N ASP A 44 10.28 -7.14 -22.99
CA ASP A 44 9.16 -6.41 -23.61
C ASP A 44 7.81 -6.64 -22.90
N ASN A 45 7.71 -7.70 -22.09
CA ASN A 45 6.50 -8.10 -21.38
C ASN A 45 6.60 -7.88 -19.87
N ILE A 46 7.61 -7.14 -19.42
CA ILE A 46 7.72 -6.68 -18.03
C ILE A 46 7.64 -5.16 -18.06
N TYR A 47 6.65 -4.60 -17.38
CA TYR A 47 6.44 -3.16 -17.33
C TYR A 47 6.86 -2.61 -15.96
N ILE A 48 7.46 -1.42 -15.98
CA ILE A 48 7.92 -0.66 -14.83
C ILE A 48 7.15 0.66 -14.78
N LEU A 49 6.63 0.99 -13.59
CA LEU A 49 6.10 2.31 -13.28
C LEU A 49 6.58 2.71 -11.88
N ILE A 50 6.98 3.98 -11.73
CA ILE A 50 7.40 4.51 -10.43
C ILE A 50 6.53 5.69 -10.04
N LYS A 51 5.80 5.54 -8.93
CA LYS A 51 5.16 6.65 -8.20
C LYS A 51 5.91 6.92 -6.91
N ALA A 52 5.93 8.16 -6.47
CA ALA A 52 6.61 8.56 -5.23
C ALA A 52 6.15 9.94 -4.74
N GLN A 53 6.91 10.52 -3.81
CA GLN A 53 6.84 11.94 -3.49
C GLN A 53 8.18 12.64 -3.77
N ASP A 54 8.08 13.93 -4.11
CA ASP A 54 9.25 14.80 -4.23
C ASP A 54 9.78 15.13 -2.82
N PRO A 55 11.08 14.97 -2.54
CA PRO A 55 11.68 15.40 -1.27
C PRO A 55 11.53 16.89 -1.01
N VAL A 56 11.32 17.71 -2.05
CA VAL A 56 11.03 19.14 -1.93
C VAL A 56 9.57 19.38 -1.62
N LYS A 57 9.32 19.93 -0.43
CA LYS A 57 7.99 20.39 -0.04
C LYS A 57 7.50 21.53 -0.92
N ASN A 58 6.22 21.49 -1.29
CA ASN A 58 5.53 22.57 -1.99
C ASN A 58 5.29 23.79 -1.08
N GLY A 59 4.65 24.84 -1.62
CA GLY A 59 4.34 26.06 -0.86
C GLY A 59 3.40 25.87 0.35
N LYS A 60 2.79 24.68 0.51
CA LYS A 60 1.98 24.29 1.68
C LYS A 60 2.77 23.48 2.71
N GLY A 61 4.05 23.18 2.46
CA GLY A 61 4.86 22.33 3.34
C GLY A 61 4.62 20.83 3.16
N VAL A 62 3.97 20.42 2.06
CA VAL A 62 3.64 19.01 1.74
C VAL A 62 4.58 18.51 0.64
N ASN A 63 5.06 17.28 0.77
CA ASN A 63 5.83 16.59 -0.27
C ASN A 63 4.87 16.18 -1.41
N PRO A 64 4.96 16.79 -2.61
CA PRO A 64 4.00 16.55 -3.68
C PRO A 64 4.18 15.16 -4.32
N ALA A 65 3.07 14.55 -4.74
CA ALA A 65 3.09 13.28 -5.47
C ALA A 65 3.72 13.45 -6.87
N VAL A 66 4.57 12.50 -7.25
CA VAL A 66 5.31 12.49 -8.51
C VAL A 66 5.28 11.11 -9.18
N PHE A 67 5.43 11.10 -10.49
CA PHE A 67 5.90 9.94 -11.26
C PHE A 67 7.37 10.13 -11.63
N VAL A 68 8.07 9.02 -11.94
CA VAL A 68 9.40 9.09 -12.56
C VAL A 68 9.27 8.86 -14.07
N SER A 69 9.82 9.78 -14.84
CA SER A 69 10.03 9.65 -16.29
C SER A 69 11.49 9.30 -16.59
N PHE A 70 11.75 8.60 -17.69
CA PHE A 70 13.10 8.20 -18.07
C PHE A 70 13.47 8.70 -19.47
N ASP A 71 14.73 9.14 -19.62
CA ASP A 71 15.32 9.35 -20.95
C ASP A 71 15.80 8.02 -21.58
N THR A 72 16.26 8.08 -22.83
CA THR A 72 16.75 6.89 -23.56
C THR A 72 18.01 6.27 -22.97
N ASN A 73 18.68 6.94 -22.04
CA ASN A 73 19.86 6.43 -21.33
C ASN A 73 19.49 5.86 -19.94
N GLY A 74 18.19 5.80 -19.62
CA GLY A 74 17.70 5.34 -18.32
C GLY A 74 17.89 6.34 -17.19
N ASN A 75 18.09 7.63 -17.46
CA ASN A 75 18.16 8.64 -16.41
C ASN A 75 16.77 9.14 -16.03
N GLY A 76 16.42 8.99 -14.76
CA GLY A 76 15.12 9.37 -14.22
C GLY A 76 15.00 10.87 -13.95
N SER A 77 13.79 11.40 -14.10
CA SER A 77 13.39 12.75 -13.71
C SER A 77 12.01 12.73 -13.05
N LEU A 78 11.86 13.46 -11.94
CA LEU A 78 10.58 13.60 -11.25
C LEU A 78 9.61 14.46 -12.07
N VAL A 79 8.38 13.99 -12.19
CA VAL A 79 7.28 14.70 -12.86
C VAL A 79 6.13 14.86 -11.87
N LEU A 80 5.80 16.10 -11.53
CA LEU A 80 4.68 16.42 -10.64
C LEU A 80 3.36 15.89 -11.21
N ALA A 81 2.61 15.17 -10.39
CA ALA A 81 1.28 14.71 -10.74
C ALA A 81 0.25 15.85 -10.64
N SER A 82 -0.77 15.78 -11.48
CA SER A 82 -1.96 16.61 -11.45
C SER A 82 -3.19 15.77 -11.83
N LEU A 83 -4.39 16.29 -11.58
CA LEU A 83 -5.63 15.60 -11.97
C LEU A 83 -5.76 15.38 -13.49
N SER A 84 -4.97 16.09 -14.30
CA SER A 84 -4.93 15.94 -15.76
C SER A 84 -3.75 15.12 -16.25
N THR A 85 -2.98 14.50 -15.34
CA THR A 85 -1.84 13.67 -15.72
C THR A 85 -2.33 12.42 -16.45
N ASP A 86 -1.94 12.28 -17.71
CA ASP A 86 -2.02 11.00 -18.42
C ASP A 86 -1.00 10.04 -17.82
N THR A 87 -1.46 9.04 -17.08
CA THR A 87 -0.59 8.10 -16.36
C THR A 87 0.00 7.03 -17.27
N SER A 88 -0.56 6.84 -18.47
CA SER A 88 -0.11 5.80 -19.40
C SER A 88 1.33 6.03 -19.88
N GLN A 89 1.77 7.30 -19.95
CA GLN A 89 3.12 7.68 -20.36
C GLN A 89 4.24 7.28 -19.38
N PHE A 90 3.89 6.83 -18.17
CA PHE A 90 4.87 6.42 -17.14
C PHE A 90 5.05 4.90 -17.04
N ASN A 91 4.42 4.14 -17.95
CA ASN A 91 4.66 2.70 -18.07
C ASN A 91 5.78 2.46 -19.09
N TYR A 92 6.93 2.00 -18.62
CA TYR A 92 8.08 1.65 -19.44
C TYR A 92 8.19 0.13 -19.55
N GLN A 93 8.49 -0.39 -20.72
CA GLN A 93 8.91 -1.79 -20.84
C GLN A 93 10.32 -1.94 -20.28
N LEU A 94 10.63 -3.10 -19.68
CA LEU A 94 11.97 -3.36 -19.16
C LEU A 94 13.02 -3.29 -20.29
N SER A 95 12.62 -3.58 -21.52
CA SER A 95 13.48 -3.48 -22.70
C SER A 95 13.82 -2.05 -23.14
N ASP A 96 13.07 -1.04 -22.67
CA ASP A 96 13.32 0.37 -22.93
C ASP A 96 14.63 0.85 -22.27
N PHE A 97 15.09 0.15 -21.23
CA PHE A 97 16.28 0.51 -20.47
C PHE A 97 17.57 -0.05 -21.08
N PRO A 98 18.70 0.67 -21.00
CA PRO A 98 19.98 0.19 -21.50
C PRO A 98 20.41 -1.14 -20.88
N LEU A 99 20.86 -2.08 -21.73
CA LEU A 99 21.44 -3.34 -21.30
C LEU A 99 22.94 -3.16 -21.02
N GLN A 100 23.37 -3.33 -19.77
CA GLN A 100 24.75 -3.23 -19.33
C GLN A 100 25.13 -4.50 -18.56
N ASN A 101 26.16 -5.22 -19.04
CA ASN A 101 26.64 -6.46 -18.40
C ASN A 101 25.53 -7.49 -18.11
N GLY A 102 24.56 -7.63 -19.02
CA GLY A 102 23.44 -8.56 -18.89
C GLY A 102 22.31 -8.08 -17.97
N LYS A 103 22.29 -6.81 -17.57
CA LYS A 103 21.26 -6.23 -16.70
C LYS A 103 20.69 -4.96 -17.34
N ARG A 104 19.41 -4.70 -17.13
CA ARG A 104 18.79 -3.44 -17.52
C ARG A 104 19.07 -2.40 -16.44
N VAL A 105 19.50 -1.21 -16.83
CA VAL A 105 19.96 -0.21 -15.86
C VAL A 105 19.20 1.09 -16.04
N PHE A 106 18.73 1.65 -14.92
CA PHE A 106 18.22 3.01 -14.85
C PHE A 106 18.65 3.68 -13.55
N ASN A 107 18.61 5.01 -13.54
CA ASN A 107 19.08 5.85 -12.44
C ASN A 107 17.91 6.67 -11.90
N ILE A 108 17.68 6.62 -10.59
CA ILE A 108 16.63 7.40 -9.94
C ILE A 108 17.26 8.63 -9.26
N PRO A 109 16.66 9.84 -9.38
CA PRO A 109 17.09 11.00 -8.59
C PRO A 109 16.72 10.83 -7.11
N ALA A 110 17.08 11.80 -6.28
CA ALA A 110 16.59 11.85 -4.90
C ALA A 110 15.05 11.81 -4.88
N ILE A 111 14.50 10.93 -4.06
CA ILE A 111 13.07 10.60 -4.06
C ILE A 111 12.70 10.01 -2.70
N ILE A 112 11.49 10.29 -2.21
CA ILE A 112 10.99 9.68 -0.97
C ILE A 112 9.73 8.88 -1.25
N SER A 113 9.52 7.81 -0.49
CA SER A 113 8.31 6.99 -0.50
C SER A 113 7.96 6.47 -1.90
N ALA A 114 8.99 6.04 -2.64
CA ALA A 114 8.84 5.55 -3.98
C ALA A 114 8.42 4.08 -3.98
N ARG A 115 7.52 3.75 -4.91
CA ARG A 115 7.15 2.38 -5.25
C ARG A 115 7.52 2.11 -6.69
N VAL A 116 8.40 1.13 -6.89
CA VAL A 116 8.74 0.62 -8.21
C VAL A 116 7.87 -0.59 -8.47
N TYR A 117 6.82 -0.37 -9.25
CA TYR A 117 5.90 -1.42 -9.66
C TYR A 117 6.48 -2.22 -10.82
N PHE A 118 6.33 -3.54 -10.76
CA PHE A 118 6.57 -4.45 -11.85
C PHE A 118 5.26 -5.14 -12.21
N SER A 119 4.92 -5.18 -13.50
CA SER A 119 3.73 -5.89 -13.99
C SER A 119 4.06 -6.75 -15.22
N ILE A 120 3.33 -7.86 -15.36
CA ILE A 120 3.57 -8.87 -16.39
C ILE A 120 2.53 -8.75 -17.51
N ASN A 121 2.99 -8.75 -18.75
CA ASN A 121 2.24 -8.67 -20.02
C ASN A 121 1.40 -7.40 -20.24
N TYR A 122 1.00 -6.68 -19.19
CA TYR A 122 0.18 -5.47 -19.30
C TYR A 122 0.70 -4.36 -18.40
N PRO A 123 0.70 -3.11 -18.88
CA PRO A 123 0.99 -1.94 -18.05
C PRO A 123 -0.09 -1.73 -16.99
N MET A 124 0.27 -1.05 -15.91
CA MET A 124 -0.65 -0.68 -14.84
C MET A 124 -1.40 0.62 -15.18
N ASP A 125 -2.60 0.75 -14.62
CA ASP A 125 -3.52 1.87 -14.78
C ASP A 125 -3.69 2.59 -13.43
N PHE A 126 -2.98 3.70 -13.27
CA PHE A 126 -3.07 4.54 -12.08
C PHE A 126 -3.96 5.74 -12.36
N ARG A 127 -4.64 6.23 -11.31
CA ARG A 127 -5.34 7.51 -11.32
C ARG A 127 -4.67 8.51 -10.41
N VAL A 128 -4.78 9.78 -10.75
CA VAL A 128 -4.43 10.88 -9.85
C VAL A 128 -5.73 11.44 -9.26
N THR A 129 -5.77 11.63 -7.94
CA THR A 129 -6.92 12.19 -7.22
C THR A 129 -6.46 13.21 -6.19
N THR A 130 -7.38 13.74 -5.38
CA THR A 130 -7.07 14.51 -4.19
C THR A 130 -7.40 13.73 -2.92
N ASN A 131 -6.60 13.92 -1.87
CA ASN A 131 -6.95 13.46 -0.52
C ASN A 131 -8.01 14.38 0.12
N VAL A 132 -8.35 14.12 1.39
CA VAL A 132 -9.34 14.92 2.16
C VAL A 132 -8.95 16.38 2.35
N ASP A 133 -7.65 16.69 2.33
CA ASP A 133 -7.10 18.04 2.46
C ASP A 133 -7.01 18.77 1.10
N GLY A 134 -7.43 18.10 0.01
CA GLY A 134 -7.40 18.63 -1.35
C GLY A 134 -6.02 18.59 -2.00
N ASP A 135 -5.05 17.88 -1.42
CA ASP A 135 -3.72 17.70 -2.00
C ASP A 135 -3.70 16.53 -2.99
N ILE A 136 -2.91 16.68 -4.06
CA ILE A 136 -2.76 15.66 -5.10
C ILE A 136 -2.15 14.40 -4.51
N THR A 137 -2.76 13.26 -4.82
CA THR A 137 -2.28 11.93 -4.45
C THR A 137 -2.44 10.95 -5.62
N ILE A 138 -1.62 9.92 -5.61
CA ILE A 138 -1.67 8.78 -6.54
C ILE A 138 -1.99 7.56 -5.68
N PRO A 139 -3.26 7.15 -5.54
CA PRO A 139 -3.63 5.99 -4.74
C PRO A 139 -2.93 4.74 -5.27
N ASP A 140 -2.51 3.86 -4.37
CA ASP A 140 -2.12 2.52 -4.77
C ASP A 140 -3.35 1.75 -5.31
N PRO A 141 -3.16 0.79 -6.23
CA PRO A 141 -4.25 -0.04 -6.71
C PRO A 141 -4.86 -0.87 -5.58
N ASP A 142 -6.18 -0.99 -5.58
CA ASP A 142 -6.85 -1.90 -4.65
C ASP A 142 -6.78 -3.32 -5.21
N SER A 143 -5.80 -4.08 -4.73
CA SER A 143 -5.58 -5.45 -5.19
C SER A 143 -6.73 -6.42 -4.88
N PHE A 144 -7.65 -6.08 -3.96
CA PHE A 144 -8.71 -6.97 -3.50
C PHE A 144 -10.11 -6.56 -3.99
N ASP A 145 -10.25 -5.36 -4.54
CA ASP A 145 -11.46 -4.93 -5.26
C ASP A 145 -11.44 -5.45 -6.71
N PRO A 146 -12.36 -6.36 -7.12
CA PRO A 146 -12.45 -6.83 -8.49
C PRO A 146 -12.77 -5.74 -9.53
N GLN A 147 -13.22 -4.56 -9.09
CA GLN A 147 -13.48 -3.40 -9.97
C GLN A 147 -12.23 -2.53 -10.19
N ASP A 148 -11.13 -2.74 -9.45
CA ASP A 148 -9.89 -2.04 -9.71
C ASP A 148 -9.35 -2.46 -11.10
N PRO A 149 -8.95 -1.50 -11.97
CA PRO A 149 -8.48 -1.82 -13.31
C PRO A 149 -7.20 -2.66 -13.37
N ASN A 150 -6.47 -2.75 -12.26
CA ASN A 150 -5.27 -3.56 -12.10
C ASN A 150 -5.56 -4.92 -11.46
N TYR A 151 -6.78 -5.16 -10.97
CA TYR A 151 -7.13 -6.40 -10.28
C TYR A 151 -6.66 -7.67 -11.03
N PRO A 152 -6.90 -7.85 -12.34
CA PRO A 152 -6.54 -9.10 -13.01
C PRO A 152 -5.07 -9.16 -13.49
N ILE A 153 -4.28 -8.11 -13.27
CA ILE A 153 -2.88 -8.04 -13.74
C ILE A 153 -1.96 -8.68 -12.69
N ILE A 154 -1.02 -9.53 -13.10
CA ILE A 154 0.04 -9.95 -12.18
C ILE A 154 1.02 -8.78 -12.03
N TYR A 155 1.03 -8.16 -10.86
CA TYR A 155 1.95 -7.09 -10.50
C TYR A 155 2.43 -7.25 -9.05
N ASP A 156 3.57 -6.62 -8.74
CA ASP A 156 4.11 -6.48 -7.39
C ASP A 156 4.99 -5.23 -7.32
N LYS A 157 5.55 -4.91 -6.15
CA LYS A 157 6.33 -3.69 -5.94
C LYS A 157 7.55 -3.90 -5.05
N VAL A 158 8.53 -3.01 -5.20
CA VAL A 158 9.54 -2.73 -4.19
C VAL A 158 9.40 -1.29 -3.72
N GLU A 159 9.71 -1.04 -2.46
CA GLU A 159 9.64 0.28 -1.85
C GLU A 159 11.04 0.83 -1.67
N LEU A 160 11.23 2.12 -1.94
CA LEU A 160 12.53 2.77 -1.77
C LEU A 160 12.44 4.26 -1.45
N THR A 161 13.49 4.76 -0.81
CA THR A 161 13.84 6.18 -0.74
C THR A 161 15.31 6.35 -1.03
N TYR A 162 15.63 7.48 -1.64
CA TYR A 162 16.97 7.98 -1.75
C TYR A 162 17.00 9.45 -1.34
N ASP A 163 17.58 9.74 -0.19
CA ASP A 163 17.62 11.08 0.40
C ASP A 163 18.99 11.40 1.04
N SER A 164 19.00 12.37 1.95
CA SER A 164 20.21 12.85 2.64
C SER A 164 20.82 11.85 3.61
N SER A 165 20.10 10.78 3.95
CA SER A 165 20.52 9.68 4.81
C SER A 165 21.04 8.48 4.02
N GLY A 166 20.80 8.46 2.70
CA GLY A 166 21.27 7.40 1.80
C GLY A 166 20.11 6.70 1.11
N THR A 167 20.28 5.42 0.80
CA THR A 167 19.22 4.61 0.18
C THR A 167 18.59 3.69 1.19
N PHE A 168 17.28 3.55 1.12
CA PHE A 168 16.53 2.48 1.75
C PHE A 168 15.75 1.76 0.67
N ILE A 169 15.81 0.44 0.64
CA ILE A 169 15.06 -0.36 -0.33
C ILE A 169 14.66 -1.70 0.28
N ASN A 170 13.38 -2.07 0.12
CA ASN A 170 12.84 -3.30 0.68
C ASN A 170 11.88 -4.01 -0.30
N PRO A 171 11.89 -5.37 -0.30
CA PRO A 171 10.78 -6.14 -0.83
C PRO A 171 9.62 -6.06 0.16
N THR A 172 8.40 -6.14 -0.34
CA THR A 172 7.21 -6.06 0.51
C THR A 172 6.16 -7.05 0.06
N ALA A 173 5.55 -7.69 1.04
CA ALA A 173 4.39 -8.57 0.94
C ALA A 173 3.29 -8.12 1.92
N VAL A 174 3.36 -6.88 2.43
CA VAL A 174 2.42 -6.31 3.41
C VAL A 174 1.01 -6.20 2.86
N ASP A 175 0.89 -5.97 1.55
CA ASP A 175 -0.41 -5.93 0.87
C ASP A 175 -0.79 -7.32 0.34
N PHE A 176 0.17 -7.97 -0.33
CA PHE A 176 0.04 -9.29 -0.94
C PHE A 176 1.40 -9.78 -1.41
N PHE A 177 1.51 -11.09 -1.68
CA PHE A 177 2.59 -11.66 -2.47
C PHE A 177 2.09 -12.00 -3.89
N SER A 178 2.82 -11.56 -4.92
CA SER A 178 2.48 -11.80 -6.33
C SER A 178 3.69 -12.17 -7.18
N ILE A 179 4.76 -11.37 -7.19
CA ILE A 179 5.97 -11.61 -7.98
C ILE A 179 7.15 -11.86 -7.04
N PRO A 180 7.93 -12.94 -7.19
CA PRO A 180 9.17 -13.09 -6.44
C PRO A 180 10.16 -12.02 -6.88
N ILE A 181 10.48 -11.08 -5.99
CA ILE A 181 11.49 -10.04 -6.25
C ILE A 181 12.60 -10.16 -5.21
N ARG A 182 13.82 -10.44 -5.68
CA ARG A 182 15.02 -10.44 -4.85
C ARG A 182 15.72 -9.10 -4.98
N ILE A 183 16.15 -8.53 -3.85
CA ILE A 183 16.92 -7.28 -3.80
C ILE A 183 18.32 -7.59 -3.29
N GLN A 184 19.34 -7.09 -3.98
CA GLN A 184 20.72 -7.16 -3.53
C GLN A 184 21.40 -5.79 -3.64
N GLN A 185 22.12 -5.39 -2.61
CA GLN A 185 22.89 -4.15 -2.63
C GLN A 185 24.16 -4.34 -1.83
N ASN A 186 25.30 -3.92 -2.38
CA ASN A 186 26.58 -3.96 -1.68
C ASN A 186 26.69 -2.73 -0.76
N VAL A 187 25.84 -2.69 0.27
CA VAL A 187 25.76 -1.55 1.19
C VAL A 187 27.10 -1.29 1.88
N THR A 188 27.36 -0.02 2.21
CA THR A 188 28.62 0.38 2.86
C THR A 188 28.77 -0.13 4.28
N ASP A 189 27.67 -0.29 5.02
CA ASP A 189 27.69 -0.90 6.34
C ASP A 189 28.06 -2.40 6.23
N PRO A 190 29.17 -2.86 6.83
CA PRO A 190 29.55 -4.27 6.79
C PRO A 190 28.53 -5.18 7.49
N THR A 191 27.76 -4.66 8.45
CA THR A 191 26.75 -5.38 9.23
C THR A 191 25.34 -5.25 8.65
N GLY A 192 25.12 -4.31 7.73
CA GLY A 192 23.85 -4.11 7.06
C GLY A 192 23.44 -5.30 6.19
N LEU A 193 22.13 -5.49 6.05
CA LEU A 193 21.56 -6.50 5.16
C LEU A 193 21.95 -6.18 3.70
N LYS A 194 22.27 -7.22 2.93
CA LYS A 194 22.76 -7.11 1.53
C LYS A 194 21.94 -7.88 0.51
N ASP A 195 20.98 -8.67 1.00
CA ASP A 195 20.21 -9.59 0.18
C ASP A 195 18.88 -9.92 0.89
N SER A 196 17.76 -9.62 0.24
CA SER A 196 16.40 -9.84 0.76
C SER A 196 15.41 -10.22 -0.34
N GLY A 197 14.19 -10.64 0.05
CA GLY A 197 13.13 -11.06 -0.87
C GLY A 197 13.19 -12.53 -1.26
N LEU A 198 12.11 -13.04 -1.82
CA LEU A 198 11.95 -14.46 -2.15
C LEU A 198 12.59 -14.81 -3.49
N THR A 199 13.13 -16.03 -3.61
CA THR A 199 13.94 -16.45 -4.78
C THR A 199 13.45 -17.72 -5.47
N ASP A 200 12.56 -18.48 -4.83
CA ASP A 200 11.92 -19.63 -5.45
C ASP A 200 11.00 -19.19 -6.60
N SER A 201 10.67 -20.12 -7.51
CA SER A 201 9.70 -19.83 -8.56
C SER A 201 8.34 -19.45 -7.95
N ARG A 202 7.63 -18.53 -8.60
CA ARG A 202 6.32 -18.04 -8.18
C ARG A 202 5.32 -19.17 -7.88
N SER A 203 5.27 -20.20 -8.72
CA SER A 203 4.38 -21.35 -8.54
C SER A 203 4.69 -22.15 -7.27
N ASN A 204 5.98 -22.37 -6.99
CA ASN A 204 6.42 -23.03 -5.75
C ASN A 204 6.07 -22.19 -4.52
N ILE A 205 6.30 -20.87 -4.57
CA ILE A 205 6.00 -19.98 -3.44
C ILE A 205 4.50 -20.00 -3.14
N ILE A 206 3.66 -19.74 -4.15
CA ILE A 206 2.20 -19.75 -4.00
C ILE A 206 1.72 -21.10 -3.45
N THR A 207 2.21 -22.21 -4.02
CA THR A 207 1.83 -23.56 -3.58
C THR A 207 2.22 -23.82 -2.13
N ALA A 208 3.45 -23.46 -1.73
CA ALA A 208 3.93 -23.65 -0.37
C ALA A 208 3.16 -22.77 0.63
N VAL A 209 2.91 -21.51 0.31
CA VAL A 209 2.09 -20.60 1.14
C VAL A 209 0.69 -21.15 1.33
N ARG A 210 -0.01 -21.52 0.24
CA ARG A 210 -1.36 -22.10 0.29
C ARG A 210 -1.39 -23.39 1.10
N THR A 211 -0.40 -24.25 0.92
CA THR A 211 -0.29 -25.52 1.64
C THR A 211 -0.11 -25.28 3.14
N LEU A 212 0.76 -24.34 3.52
CA LEU A 212 1.00 -24.00 4.91
C LEU A 212 -0.26 -23.41 5.56
N ILE A 213 -0.91 -22.45 4.89
CA ILE A 213 -2.16 -21.85 5.37
C ILE A 213 -3.22 -22.94 5.56
N ALA A 214 -3.49 -23.76 4.53
CA ALA A 214 -4.52 -24.80 4.61
C ALA A 214 -4.25 -25.84 5.71
N ALA A 215 -2.99 -26.18 5.95
CA ALA A 215 -2.60 -27.13 6.99
C ALA A 215 -2.71 -26.58 8.41
N ASN A 216 -2.63 -25.26 8.59
CA ASN A 216 -2.59 -24.61 9.91
C ASN A 216 -3.84 -23.79 10.23
N ASP A 217 -4.72 -23.54 9.25
CA ASP A 217 -6.03 -22.95 9.48
C ASP A 217 -6.93 -23.95 10.23
N ARG A 218 -7.18 -23.68 11.51
CA ARG A 218 -8.05 -24.49 12.37
C ARG A 218 -9.48 -23.98 12.42
N THR A 219 -9.79 -22.90 11.71
CA THR A 219 -11.17 -22.38 11.66
C THR A 219 -12.08 -23.38 10.95
N THR A 220 -13.32 -23.45 11.41
CA THR A 220 -14.33 -24.35 10.83
C THR A 220 -14.74 -23.93 9.41
N ASN A 221 -14.75 -22.62 9.14
CA ASN A 221 -15.08 -22.04 7.83
C ASN A 221 -13.88 -21.90 6.89
N LYS A 222 -12.65 -22.24 7.33
CA LYS A 222 -11.41 -22.10 6.56
C LYS A 222 -11.16 -20.67 6.06
N ILE A 223 -11.38 -19.68 6.93
CA ILE A 223 -11.35 -18.26 6.60
C ILE A 223 -10.03 -17.81 5.96
N TRP A 224 -8.90 -18.43 6.31
CA TRP A 224 -7.59 -18.02 5.77
C TRP A 224 -7.43 -18.38 4.29
N SER A 225 -8.25 -19.28 3.75
CA SER A 225 -8.28 -19.56 2.31
C SER A 225 -8.83 -18.39 1.48
N ASN A 226 -9.54 -17.45 2.10
CA ASN A 226 -10.04 -16.23 1.45
C ASN A 226 -8.94 -15.23 1.09
N LEU A 227 -7.72 -15.44 1.57
CA LEU A 227 -6.55 -14.66 1.15
C LEU A 227 -6.11 -14.98 -0.29
N ASN A 228 -6.52 -16.13 -0.83
CA ASN A 228 -6.16 -16.52 -2.19
C ASN A 228 -6.98 -15.75 -3.21
N GLN A 229 -6.31 -15.08 -4.14
CA GLN A 229 -6.96 -14.43 -5.28
C GLN A 229 -6.76 -15.27 -6.53
N ASP A 230 -7.68 -16.20 -6.74
CA ASP A 230 -7.77 -17.01 -7.96
C ASP A 230 -8.64 -16.28 -9.00
N TYR A 231 -8.22 -16.30 -10.26
CA TYR A 231 -8.87 -15.62 -11.39
C TYR A 231 -8.90 -16.52 -12.62
N THR A 232 -10.02 -16.52 -13.33
CA THR A 232 -10.17 -17.19 -14.62
C THR A 232 -10.42 -16.12 -15.67
N ASP A 233 -9.51 -16.01 -16.64
CA ASP A 233 -9.65 -15.01 -17.70
C ASP A 233 -10.82 -15.34 -18.65
N PRO A 234 -11.26 -14.40 -19.51
CA PRO A 234 -12.38 -14.61 -20.43
C PRO A 234 -12.17 -15.75 -21.44
N GLN A 235 -10.95 -16.29 -21.56
CA GLN A 235 -10.61 -17.42 -22.41
C GLN A 235 -10.66 -18.76 -21.67
N GLY A 236 -10.88 -18.74 -20.35
CA GLY A 236 -10.97 -19.91 -19.49
C GLY A 236 -9.65 -20.32 -18.85
N THR A 237 -8.60 -19.48 -18.90
CA THR A 237 -7.33 -19.76 -18.24
C THR A 237 -7.43 -19.48 -16.75
N ALA A 238 -7.41 -20.54 -15.94
CA ALA A 238 -7.33 -20.40 -14.49
C ALA A 238 -5.90 -20.05 -14.05
N SER A 239 -5.79 -19.04 -13.18
CA SER A 239 -4.55 -18.52 -12.62
C SER A 239 -4.75 -18.12 -11.16
N THR A 240 -3.69 -18.19 -10.35
CA THR A 240 -3.64 -17.47 -9.07
C THR A 240 -2.94 -16.15 -9.34
N LEU A 241 -3.60 -15.03 -9.05
CA LEU A 241 -3.06 -13.68 -9.25
C LEU A 241 -2.09 -13.30 -8.15
N ARG A 242 -2.45 -13.59 -6.90
CA ARG A 242 -1.67 -13.25 -5.70
C ARG A 242 -2.28 -13.90 -4.45
N ILE A 243 -1.58 -13.79 -3.33
CA ILE A 243 -2.08 -14.14 -2.00
C ILE A 243 -2.05 -12.85 -1.17
N SER A 244 -3.22 -12.37 -0.77
CA SER A 244 -3.37 -11.10 -0.04
C SER A 244 -3.07 -11.24 1.44
N ALA A 245 -2.47 -10.20 2.01
CA ALA A 245 -2.37 -10.09 3.46
C ALA A 245 -3.77 -9.90 4.08
N PRO A 246 -3.97 -10.31 5.35
CA PRO A 246 -5.27 -10.20 6.01
C PRO A 246 -5.84 -8.77 6.02
N ALA A 247 -4.98 -7.77 6.25
CA ALA A 247 -5.39 -6.36 6.27
C ALA A 247 -6.04 -5.91 4.95
N LYS A 248 -5.54 -6.39 3.79
CA LYS A 248 -6.12 -6.08 2.47
C LYS A 248 -7.33 -6.93 2.13
N ALA A 249 -7.43 -8.13 2.68
CA ALA A 249 -8.58 -9.00 2.48
C ALA A 249 -9.80 -8.61 3.34
N ILE A 250 -9.62 -7.70 4.32
CA ILE A 250 -10.69 -7.13 5.14
C ILE A 250 -11.21 -5.85 4.46
N ILE A 251 -12.42 -5.89 3.90
CA ILE A 251 -13.05 -4.71 3.27
C ILE A 251 -14.43 -4.45 3.91
N PRO A 252 -14.45 -3.80 5.08
CA PRO A 252 -15.66 -3.64 5.88
C PRO A 252 -16.79 -2.97 5.09
N GLY A 253 -17.98 -3.58 5.10
CA GLY A 253 -19.17 -3.02 4.47
C GLY A 253 -19.33 -3.30 2.98
N ASN A 254 -18.32 -3.85 2.28
CA ASN A 254 -18.45 -4.22 0.88
C ASN A 254 -19.03 -5.63 0.71
N THR A 255 -20.36 -5.74 0.71
CA THR A 255 -21.06 -7.03 0.54
C THR A 255 -20.98 -7.63 -0.87
N GLN A 256 -20.40 -6.91 -1.85
CA GLN A 256 -20.27 -7.42 -3.22
C GLN A 256 -19.14 -8.44 -3.36
N ILE A 257 -18.17 -8.41 -2.45
CA ILE A 257 -17.03 -9.34 -2.46
C ILE A 257 -17.37 -10.53 -1.56
N GLN A 258 -17.57 -11.71 -2.16
CA GLN A 258 -18.13 -12.89 -1.49
C GLN A 258 -17.13 -13.63 -0.57
N ASN A 259 -15.82 -13.38 -0.70
CA ASN A 259 -14.76 -14.12 -0.01
C ASN A 259 -13.77 -13.17 0.70
N GLN A 260 -14.28 -12.24 1.51
CA GLN A 260 -13.41 -11.39 2.32
C GLN A 260 -12.89 -12.13 3.56
N PHE A 261 -11.78 -11.67 4.11
CA PHE A 261 -11.36 -12.07 5.45
C PHE A 261 -12.26 -11.38 6.49
N ASP A 262 -12.70 -12.14 7.50
CA ASP A 262 -13.71 -11.66 8.44
C ASP A 262 -13.13 -10.57 9.35
N ASN A 263 -13.66 -9.35 9.23
CA ASN A 263 -13.24 -8.22 10.06
C ASN A 263 -13.49 -8.47 11.57
N THR A 264 -14.32 -9.44 11.94
CA THR A 264 -14.59 -9.82 13.33
C THR A 264 -13.83 -11.06 13.80
N TYR A 265 -12.91 -11.60 12.99
CA TYR A 265 -12.13 -12.80 13.29
C TYR A 265 -11.57 -12.86 14.73
N LEU A 266 -10.93 -11.78 15.18
CA LEU A 266 -10.31 -11.71 16.51
C LEU A 266 -11.30 -11.45 17.65
N ASN A 267 -12.56 -11.16 17.35
CA ASN A 267 -13.57 -10.74 18.33
C ASN A 267 -14.96 -11.37 18.10
N ASN A 268 -15.00 -12.62 17.64
CA ASN A 268 -16.27 -13.31 17.36
C ASN A 268 -16.25 -14.73 17.93
N ALA A 269 -16.51 -14.84 19.23
CA ALA A 269 -16.56 -16.12 19.93
C ALA A 269 -17.70 -17.03 19.44
N THR A 270 -18.75 -16.48 18.83
CA THR A 270 -19.86 -17.28 18.27
C THR A 270 -19.40 -18.08 17.07
N THR A 271 -18.68 -17.46 16.14
CA THR A 271 -18.17 -18.11 14.93
C THR A 271 -16.90 -18.92 15.23
N TYR A 272 -15.96 -18.35 15.97
CA TYR A 272 -14.61 -18.92 16.14
C TYR A 272 -14.38 -19.60 17.49
N GLY A 273 -15.39 -19.67 18.37
CA GLY A 273 -15.30 -20.33 19.68
C GLY A 273 -14.44 -19.62 20.72
N PHE A 274 -13.84 -18.48 20.34
CA PHE A 274 -12.95 -17.69 21.18
C PHE A 274 -12.96 -16.22 20.71
N SER A 275 -12.83 -15.29 21.65
CA SER A 275 -12.60 -13.87 21.39
C SER A 275 -11.20 -13.52 21.89
N TYR A 276 -10.27 -13.31 20.97
CA TYR A 276 -8.88 -12.99 21.28
C TYR A 276 -8.77 -11.61 21.94
N ILE A 277 -9.48 -10.62 21.41
CA ILE A 277 -9.43 -9.24 21.93
C ILE A 277 -10.01 -9.17 23.36
N ASP A 278 -11.16 -9.79 23.62
CA ASP A 278 -11.75 -9.80 24.97
C ASP A 278 -10.82 -10.53 25.97
N ASN A 279 -10.20 -11.62 25.51
CA ASN A 279 -9.24 -12.36 26.33
C ASN A 279 -8.00 -11.51 26.64
N LEU A 280 -7.50 -10.75 25.68
CA LEU A 280 -6.37 -9.83 25.88
C LEU A 280 -6.67 -8.76 26.93
N GLY A 281 -7.86 -8.15 26.86
CA GLY A 281 -8.32 -7.20 27.87
C GLY A 281 -8.38 -7.83 29.26
N THR A 282 -8.95 -9.04 29.36
CA THR A 282 -9.04 -9.80 30.60
C THR A 282 -7.65 -10.18 31.16
N PHE A 283 -6.71 -10.57 30.27
CA PHE A 283 -5.36 -10.98 30.65
C PHE A 283 -4.60 -9.85 31.35
N TYR A 284 -4.73 -8.62 30.86
CA TYR A 284 -4.07 -7.43 31.41
C TYR A 284 -4.92 -6.66 32.44
N GLU A 285 -6.10 -7.16 32.83
CA GLU A 285 -6.95 -6.52 33.83
C GLU A 285 -6.46 -6.83 35.26
N PRO A 286 -6.16 -5.81 36.10
CA PRO A 286 -5.74 -6.03 37.48
C PRO A 286 -6.80 -6.78 38.31
N GLY A 287 -6.37 -7.80 39.04
CA GLY A 287 -7.22 -8.49 40.02
C GLY A 287 -8.14 -9.57 39.46
N ILE A 288 -8.18 -9.77 38.13
CA ILE A 288 -8.92 -10.88 37.51
C ILE A 288 -8.08 -12.17 37.51
N ILE A 289 -6.80 -12.06 37.16
CA ILE A 289 -5.81 -13.13 37.30
C ILE A 289 -4.95 -12.81 38.54
N VAL A 290 -4.50 -13.84 39.28
CA VAL A 290 -3.64 -13.66 40.46
C VAL A 290 -2.31 -13.02 40.02
N GLY A 291 -2.12 -11.74 40.38
CA GLY A 291 -1.03 -10.90 39.88
C GLY A 291 -1.52 -10.05 38.69
N ALA A 292 -1.43 -8.72 38.80
CA ALA A 292 -1.78 -7.84 37.69
C ALA A 292 -0.74 -8.02 36.57
N ASN A 293 -1.12 -8.69 35.48
CA ASN A 293 -0.23 -8.82 34.34
C ASN A 293 -0.01 -7.44 33.72
N THR A 294 1.23 -7.14 33.40
CA THR A 294 1.59 -5.91 32.71
C THR A 294 2.46 -6.20 31.50
N VAL A 295 2.49 -5.27 30.56
CA VAL A 295 3.42 -5.27 29.43
C VAL A 295 4.16 -3.94 29.41
N ILE A 296 5.44 -3.95 29.06
CA ILE A 296 6.29 -2.77 29.08
C ILE A 296 6.67 -2.42 27.64
N ILE A 297 6.59 -1.13 27.29
CA ILE A 297 7.06 -0.61 26.00
C ILE A 297 8.19 0.38 26.26
N ASP A 298 9.32 0.19 25.60
CA ASP A 298 10.39 1.19 25.56
C ASP A 298 10.17 2.12 24.37
N THR A 299 10.03 3.42 24.64
CA THR A 299 9.83 4.48 23.64
C THR A 299 11.04 5.40 23.52
N SER A 300 12.21 4.97 24.01
CA SER A 300 13.42 5.80 24.07
C SER A 300 13.93 6.25 22.69
N GLU A 301 13.50 5.63 21.59
CA GLU A 301 13.76 6.13 20.23
C GLU A 301 13.17 7.53 19.96
N LEU A 302 12.24 8.00 20.80
CA LEU A 302 11.70 9.37 20.72
C LEU A 302 12.60 10.42 21.37
N MET A 303 13.70 10.02 22.02
CA MET A 303 14.62 10.96 22.64
C MET A 303 15.11 11.99 21.61
N GLY A 304 14.85 13.27 21.88
CA GLY A 304 15.20 14.38 20.99
C GLY A 304 14.05 14.86 20.10
N SER A 305 13.09 14.02 19.75
CA SER A 305 11.90 14.40 18.96
C SER A 305 10.64 14.58 19.80
N PHE A 306 10.55 13.92 20.94
CA PHE A 306 9.44 14.04 21.88
C PHE A 306 10.00 14.08 23.31
N SER A 307 9.67 15.13 24.08
CA SER A 307 10.25 15.35 25.41
C SER A 307 9.46 14.60 26.49
N LEU A 308 10.07 13.59 27.11
CA LEU A 308 9.57 12.90 28.31
C LEU A 308 10.65 12.83 29.37
N SER A 309 10.24 12.81 30.65
CA SER A 309 11.14 12.55 31.78
C SER A 309 11.46 11.05 31.96
N ASN A 310 10.59 10.17 31.43
CA ASN A 310 10.81 8.73 31.35
C ASN A 310 10.14 8.16 30.09
N TYR A 311 10.87 7.33 29.33
CA TYR A 311 10.44 6.75 28.05
C TYR A 311 9.96 5.29 28.16
N THR A 312 9.95 4.70 29.35
CA THR A 312 9.46 3.34 29.57
C THR A 312 8.02 3.40 30.05
N PHE A 313 7.11 2.74 29.34
CA PHE A 313 5.68 2.71 29.63
C PHE A 313 5.23 1.34 30.11
N THR A 314 4.48 1.28 31.20
CA THR A 314 3.85 0.05 31.70
C THR A 314 2.36 0.06 31.38
N GLY A 315 1.91 -0.93 30.61
CA GLY A 315 0.55 -1.16 30.17
C GLY A 315 -0.26 -2.07 31.09
N LYS A 316 -1.53 -1.71 31.31
CA LYS A 316 -2.58 -2.55 31.94
C LYS A 316 -3.95 -2.22 31.37
N PHE A 317 -4.87 -3.16 31.39
CA PHE A 317 -6.26 -2.92 30.98
C PHE A 317 -7.09 -2.39 32.14
N LEU A 318 -7.87 -1.34 31.92
CA LEU A 318 -8.67 -0.66 32.93
C LEU A 318 -10.12 -0.52 32.46
N ARG A 319 -11.07 -0.91 33.30
CA ARG A 319 -12.50 -0.72 33.04
C ARG A 319 -12.92 0.74 33.16
N ALA A 320 -14.00 1.12 32.47
CA ALA A 320 -14.69 2.38 32.69
C ALA A 320 -14.93 2.62 34.19
N GLY A 321 -14.77 3.86 34.66
CA GLY A 321 -14.83 4.19 36.09
C GLY A 321 -13.49 4.17 36.83
N ASN A 322 -12.43 3.57 36.24
CA ASN A 322 -11.07 3.66 36.77
C ASN A 322 -10.34 4.91 36.29
N THR A 323 -9.10 5.11 36.76
CA THR A 323 -8.23 6.23 36.34
C THR A 323 -6.97 5.71 35.65
N CYS A 324 -6.49 6.44 34.65
CA CYS A 324 -5.20 6.24 33.98
C CYS A 324 -4.28 7.44 34.28
N PRO A 325 -3.59 7.48 35.45
CA PRO A 325 -2.76 8.61 35.83
C PRO A 325 -1.61 8.85 34.84
N PRO A 326 -1.17 10.12 34.65
CA PRO A 326 -1.64 11.33 35.33
C PRO A 326 -2.82 12.02 34.65
N THR A 327 -3.47 11.39 33.66
CA THR A 327 -4.68 11.96 33.06
C THR A 327 -5.71 12.18 34.16
N ALA A 328 -6.13 13.44 34.37
CA ALA A 328 -6.95 13.85 35.52
C ALA A 328 -8.43 13.38 35.46
N GLY A 329 -8.75 12.41 34.61
CA GLY A 329 -10.11 11.96 34.31
C GLY A 329 -10.37 10.52 34.68
N VAL A 330 -11.61 10.24 35.09
CA VAL A 330 -12.17 8.90 35.16
C VAL A 330 -12.45 8.42 33.73
N LEU A 331 -12.04 7.20 33.41
CA LEU A 331 -12.25 6.61 32.10
C LEU A 331 -13.75 6.45 31.80
N SER A 332 -14.20 6.96 30.66
CA SER A 332 -15.58 6.82 30.18
C SER A 332 -15.86 5.46 29.51
N SER A 333 -14.82 4.72 29.19
CA SER A 333 -14.86 3.42 28.51
C SER A 333 -13.70 2.53 29.00
N ASP A 334 -13.75 1.25 28.64
CA ASP A 334 -12.68 0.31 28.94
C ASP A 334 -11.45 0.58 28.05
N GLN A 335 -10.26 0.73 28.63
CA GLN A 335 -9.07 1.16 27.91
C GLN A 335 -7.81 0.39 28.32
N PHE A 336 -6.92 0.17 27.35
CA PHE A 336 -5.53 -0.19 27.61
C PHE A 336 -4.76 1.08 27.97
N CYS A 337 -4.31 1.16 29.22
CA CYS A 337 -3.63 2.32 29.79
C CYS A 337 -2.14 2.02 29.97
N PHE A 338 -1.30 2.86 29.37
CA PHE A 338 0.15 2.84 29.45
C PHE A 338 0.64 4.07 30.22
N ILE A 339 1.36 3.86 31.31
CA ILE A 339 1.85 4.94 32.18
C ILE A 339 3.37 4.92 32.16
N ASN A 340 4.01 6.08 32.00
CA ASN A 340 5.47 6.14 32.01
C ASN A 340 6.06 5.93 33.42
N GLY A 341 7.34 5.55 33.50
CA GLY A 341 7.96 5.07 34.75
C GLY A 341 7.97 6.04 35.93
N ASP A 342 7.74 7.34 35.71
CA ASP A 342 7.61 8.35 36.77
C ASP A 342 6.18 8.91 36.94
N ASN A 343 5.20 8.33 36.23
CA ASN A 343 3.78 8.68 36.26
C ASN A 343 3.47 10.14 35.86
N THR A 344 4.30 10.74 35.00
CA THR A 344 4.12 12.10 34.48
C THR A 344 3.46 12.16 33.10
N TYR A 345 3.32 11.02 32.43
CA TYR A 345 2.67 10.90 31.14
C TYR A 345 1.96 9.55 31.00
N SER A 346 0.85 9.53 30.25
CA SER A 346 0.11 8.31 29.94
C SER A 346 -0.47 8.32 28.54
N VAL A 347 -0.58 7.14 27.96
CA VAL A 347 -1.33 6.88 26.73
C VAL A 347 -2.44 5.90 27.05
N ALA A 348 -3.67 6.22 26.68
CA ALA A 348 -4.80 5.31 26.87
C ALA A 348 -5.64 5.25 25.59
N PHE A 349 -6.12 4.06 25.25
CA PHE A 349 -6.98 3.83 24.09
C PHE A 349 -7.84 2.59 24.32
N GLU A 350 -9.02 2.54 23.68
CA GLU A 350 -9.89 1.36 23.70
C GLU A 350 -9.23 0.22 22.92
N LEU A 351 -9.40 -1.03 23.37
CA LEU A 351 -9.01 -2.16 22.53
C LEU A 351 -9.87 -2.16 21.25
N PRO A 352 -9.29 -2.43 20.06
CA PRO A 352 -10.05 -2.55 18.84
C PRO A 352 -11.19 -3.55 18.98
N THR A 353 -12.34 -3.27 18.38
CA THR A 353 -13.47 -4.21 18.35
C THR A 353 -13.46 -5.10 17.11
N THR A 354 -12.56 -4.80 16.16
CA THR A 354 -12.39 -5.48 14.87
C THR A 354 -10.94 -5.96 14.71
N SER A 355 -10.72 -6.77 13.68
CA SER A 355 -9.44 -7.45 13.42
C SER A 355 -8.47 -6.59 12.62
N LEU A 356 -8.99 -5.71 11.76
CA LEU A 356 -8.18 -4.85 10.90
C LEU A 356 -7.09 -4.06 11.66
N PRO A 357 -7.36 -3.43 12.82
CA PRO A 357 -6.33 -2.69 13.56
C PRO A 357 -5.12 -3.52 13.96
N TYR A 358 -5.32 -4.80 14.27
CA TYR A 358 -4.21 -5.69 14.59
C TYR A 358 -3.40 -6.03 13.34
N TYR A 359 -4.04 -6.47 12.25
CA TYR A 359 -3.32 -6.87 11.02
C TYR A 359 -2.72 -5.70 10.22
N ALA A 360 -3.30 -4.50 10.32
CA ALA A 360 -2.82 -3.32 9.62
C ALA A 360 -1.89 -2.44 10.47
N GLY A 361 -1.91 -2.63 11.80
CA GLY A 361 -1.27 -1.69 12.73
C GLY A 361 -1.89 -0.29 12.76
N ALA A 362 -3.05 -0.11 12.13
CA ALA A 362 -3.77 1.15 12.02
C ALA A 362 -5.28 0.91 11.87
N GLY A 363 -6.08 1.94 12.11
CA GLY A 363 -7.53 1.91 12.09
C GLY A 363 -8.13 2.08 13.48
N GLY A 364 -9.04 3.03 13.62
CA GLY A 364 -9.81 3.24 14.85
C GLY A 364 -8.92 3.61 16.03
N SER A 365 -8.94 2.83 17.11
CA SER A 365 -8.17 3.16 18.31
C SER A 365 -6.65 3.01 18.12
N PHE A 366 -6.20 2.28 17.09
CA PHE A 366 -4.79 2.13 16.75
C PHE A 366 -4.24 3.30 15.91
N ASP A 367 -5.10 4.18 15.39
CA ASP A 367 -4.64 5.38 14.68
C ASP A 367 -3.81 6.27 15.62
N ALA A 368 -2.57 6.51 15.24
CA ALA A 368 -1.62 7.24 16.05
C ALA A 368 -0.86 8.25 15.19
N VAL A 369 -0.72 9.47 15.72
CA VAL A 369 0.23 10.43 15.16
C VAL A 369 1.62 9.84 15.34
N ASN A 370 2.37 9.83 14.25
CA ASN A 370 3.75 9.38 14.24
C ASN A 370 4.66 10.18 15.19
N LYS A 371 5.79 9.59 15.61
CA LYS A 371 6.76 10.14 16.57
C LYS A 371 6.12 10.48 17.92
N THR A 372 5.14 9.68 18.33
CA THR A 372 4.52 9.77 19.66
C THR A 372 4.66 8.45 20.42
N PRO A 373 4.55 8.46 21.76
CA PRO A 373 4.53 7.22 22.53
C PRO A 373 3.42 6.27 22.07
N LYS A 374 2.26 6.79 21.67
CA LYS A 374 1.16 5.98 21.12
C LYS A 374 1.59 5.21 19.87
N SER A 375 2.24 5.86 18.90
CA SER A 375 2.67 5.18 17.67
C SER A 375 3.64 4.01 17.94
N ILE A 376 4.53 4.15 18.92
CA ILE A 376 5.46 3.06 19.29
C ILE A 376 4.74 1.95 20.04
N ILE A 377 3.85 2.30 20.97
CA ILE A 377 3.03 1.31 21.69
C ILE A 377 2.23 0.48 20.69
N ILE A 378 1.57 1.10 19.71
CA ILE A 378 0.83 0.39 18.67
C ILE A 378 1.76 -0.49 17.84
N ARG A 379 2.89 0.02 17.36
CA ARG A 379 3.91 -0.78 16.64
C ARG A 379 4.27 -2.06 17.41
N GLN A 380 4.64 -1.94 18.68
CA GLN A 380 5.09 -3.09 19.46
C GLN A 380 3.96 -4.08 19.78
N LEU A 381 2.73 -3.59 20.03
CA LEU A 381 1.58 -4.47 20.26
C LEU A 381 1.19 -5.22 18.98
N THR A 382 1.17 -4.54 17.84
CA THR A 382 0.89 -5.15 16.53
C THR A 382 1.94 -6.19 16.20
N ALA A 383 3.24 -5.86 16.26
CA ALA A 383 4.31 -6.80 15.99
C ALA A 383 4.28 -8.03 16.92
N ALA A 384 3.94 -7.85 18.20
CA ALA A 384 3.75 -8.95 19.13
C ALA A 384 2.51 -9.81 18.79
N PHE A 385 1.42 -9.21 18.33
CA PHE A 385 0.25 -9.96 17.88
C PHE A 385 0.53 -10.76 16.61
N ASP A 386 1.03 -10.12 15.55
CA ASP A 386 1.23 -10.76 14.24
C ASP A 386 2.21 -11.94 14.35
N SER A 387 3.21 -11.83 15.23
CA SER A 387 4.18 -12.89 15.52
C SER A 387 3.72 -13.95 16.53
N GLY A 388 2.52 -13.81 17.12
CA GLY A 388 1.97 -14.73 18.11
C GLY A 388 2.57 -14.65 19.52
N LEU A 389 3.27 -13.55 19.82
CA LEU A 389 3.92 -13.28 21.10
C LEU A 389 3.07 -12.43 22.05
N LEU A 390 1.87 -12.04 21.63
CA LEU A 390 0.86 -11.37 22.45
C LEU A 390 -0.27 -12.37 22.81
N PRO A 391 -0.77 -12.41 24.05
CA PRO A 391 -0.25 -11.72 25.24
C PRO A 391 1.18 -12.15 25.59
N ALA A 392 1.96 -11.24 26.16
CA ALA A 392 3.32 -11.51 26.63
C ALA A 392 3.34 -11.82 28.14
N PRO A 393 4.36 -12.55 28.64
CA PRO A 393 4.53 -12.77 30.08
C PRO A 393 4.55 -11.45 30.86
N SER A 394 4.02 -11.45 32.09
CA SER A 394 3.92 -10.23 32.89
C SER A 394 5.27 -9.54 33.10
N GLY A 395 5.31 -8.21 32.91
CA GLY A 395 6.51 -7.39 33.04
C GLY A 395 7.47 -7.49 31.85
N THR A 396 7.09 -8.18 30.77
CA THR A 396 7.89 -8.26 29.55
C THR A 396 7.99 -6.89 28.88
N THR A 397 9.21 -6.48 28.53
CA THR A 397 9.44 -5.34 27.63
C THR A 397 9.37 -5.80 26.19
N LEU A 398 8.36 -5.36 25.44
CA LEU A 398 8.28 -5.58 24.00
C LEU A 398 9.24 -4.64 23.28
N ASN A 399 10.35 -5.20 22.82
CA ASN A 399 11.38 -4.52 22.04
C ASN A 399 12.08 -5.54 21.14
N THR A 400 12.97 -5.06 20.29
CA THR A 400 13.74 -5.89 19.35
C THR A 400 14.47 -7.06 20.02
N ALA A 401 15.00 -6.88 21.24
CA ALA A 401 15.67 -7.96 21.97
C ALA A 401 14.70 -9.06 22.40
N TYR A 402 13.49 -8.71 22.85
CA TYR A 402 12.44 -9.68 23.12
C TYR A 402 12.02 -10.41 21.85
N PHE A 403 11.75 -9.68 20.76
CA PHE A 403 11.34 -10.31 19.50
C PHE A 403 12.41 -11.29 19.00
N THR A 404 13.65 -10.85 18.85
CA THR A 404 14.73 -11.68 18.26
C THR A 404 15.17 -12.86 19.14
N SER A 405 14.77 -12.91 20.41
CA SER A 405 15.06 -14.03 21.32
C SER A 405 13.93 -15.06 21.45
N ASN A 406 12.78 -14.83 20.80
CA ASN A 406 11.62 -15.71 20.87
C ASN A 406 11.33 -16.41 19.54
N THR A 407 10.55 -17.49 19.61
CA THR A 407 10.06 -18.21 18.44
C THR A 407 8.70 -17.67 18.04
N TYR A 408 8.52 -17.34 16.76
CA TYR A 408 7.29 -16.78 16.22
C TYR A 408 6.28 -17.85 15.78
N TYR A 409 5.04 -17.40 15.61
CA TYR A 409 3.94 -18.10 14.95
C TYR A 409 3.61 -19.46 15.59
N GLN A 410 3.64 -19.51 16.92
CA GLN A 410 3.23 -20.65 17.72
C GLN A 410 1.92 -20.33 18.44
N ASP A 411 1.21 -21.39 18.86
CA ASP A 411 0.11 -21.21 19.80
C ASP A 411 0.64 -20.61 21.09
N ASN A 412 0.13 -19.44 21.46
CA ASN A 412 0.60 -18.74 22.64
C ASN A 412 0.13 -19.49 23.91
N PRO A 413 1.03 -19.99 24.77
CA PRO A 413 0.69 -20.79 25.94
C PRO A 413 -0.02 -19.98 27.05
N LEU A 414 -0.05 -18.65 26.94
CA LEU A 414 -0.77 -17.77 27.86
C LEU A 414 -2.25 -17.62 27.49
N LEU A 415 -2.66 -18.07 26.30
CA LEU A 415 -4.07 -18.15 25.92
C LEU A 415 -4.75 -19.36 26.61
N PRO A 416 -6.04 -19.25 26.95
CA PRO A 416 -6.78 -20.36 27.54
C PRO A 416 -6.94 -21.51 26.54
N SER A 417 -7.14 -22.73 27.04
CA SER A 417 -7.34 -23.92 26.21
C SER A 417 -8.46 -23.81 25.16
N SER A 418 -9.48 -22.96 25.39
CA SER A 418 -10.53 -22.67 24.40
C SER A 418 -9.98 -22.08 23.11
N ALA A 419 -8.90 -21.29 23.19
CA ALA A 419 -8.22 -20.72 22.03
C ALA A 419 -7.66 -21.80 21.10
N ASN A 420 -7.31 -22.99 21.61
CA ASN A 420 -6.69 -24.05 20.79
C ASN A 420 -7.69 -24.83 19.91
N THR A 421 -8.99 -24.54 20.02
CA THR A 421 -10.03 -25.23 19.25
C THR A 421 -10.11 -24.72 17.81
N GLN A 422 -9.93 -23.41 17.60
CA GLN A 422 -9.87 -22.76 16.30
C GLN A 422 -8.62 -21.84 16.24
N GLY A 423 -8.60 -20.84 15.37
CA GLY A 423 -7.42 -19.99 15.16
C GLY A 423 -6.68 -20.34 13.85
N PRO A 424 -5.38 -20.02 13.74
CA PRO A 424 -4.49 -19.49 14.78
C PRO A 424 -4.72 -18.01 15.14
N TRP A 425 -4.22 -17.59 16.30
CA TRP A 425 -4.39 -16.21 16.82
C TRP A 425 -3.10 -15.39 16.66
N TYR A 426 -2.61 -15.37 15.42
CA TYR A 426 -1.45 -14.62 14.92
C TYR A 426 -1.59 -14.50 13.40
N ASP A 427 -0.72 -13.77 12.73
CA ASP A 427 -0.75 -13.66 11.28
C ASP A 427 -0.22 -14.94 10.61
N LEU A 428 -1.14 -15.80 10.19
CA LEU A 428 -0.81 -17.05 9.49
C LEU A 428 -0.28 -16.80 8.07
N TYR A 429 -0.64 -15.68 7.44
CA TYR A 429 -0.06 -15.29 6.16
C TYR A 429 1.41 -14.89 6.34
N ALA A 430 1.72 -14.06 7.34
CA ALA A 430 3.11 -13.72 7.66
C ALA A 430 3.94 -14.97 7.98
N ARG A 431 3.40 -15.89 8.80
CA ARG A 431 4.05 -17.20 9.04
C ARG A 431 4.39 -17.93 7.74
N ALA A 432 3.48 -17.92 6.77
CA ALA A 432 3.67 -18.60 5.50
C ALA A 432 4.77 -17.94 4.66
N ILE A 433 4.79 -16.60 4.61
CA ILE A 433 5.82 -15.83 3.89
C ILE A 433 7.20 -15.97 4.55
N HIS A 434 7.31 -15.95 5.87
CA HIS A 434 8.59 -16.16 6.55
C HIS A 434 9.08 -17.61 6.56
N SER A 435 8.25 -18.58 6.14
CA SER A 435 8.65 -19.99 6.06
C SER A 435 9.80 -20.24 5.06
N PHE A 436 10.03 -19.30 4.13
CA PHE A 436 11.15 -19.33 3.19
C PHE A 436 12.48 -18.88 3.82
N MET A 437 12.50 -18.45 5.08
CA MET A 437 13.69 -18.04 5.84
C MET A 437 14.50 -16.94 5.12
N ARG A 438 13.77 -15.99 4.52
CA ARG A 438 14.32 -14.83 3.81
C ARG A 438 13.73 -13.57 4.44
N PRO A 439 14.53 -12.52 4.65
CA PRO A 439 13.99 -11.22 5.06
C PRO A 439 13.08 -10.64 3.98
N ILE A 440 11.87 -10.25 4.36
CA ILE A 440 10.84 -9.60 3.55
C ILE A 440 9.75 -9.08 4.49
N TYR A 441 9.24 -7.88 4.26
CA TYR A 441 8.11 -7.35 5.01
C TYR A 441 6.85 -8.16 4.72
N ALA A 442 6.35 -8.92 5.69
CA ALA A 442 5.08 -9.64 5.55
C ALA A 442 3.88 -8.92 6.20
N PHE A 443 4.14 -7.99 7.11
CA PHE A 443 3.17 -7.12 7.78
C PHE A 443 3.83 -5.76 8.12
N ALA A 444 3.05 -4.74 8.49
CA ALA A 444 3.53 -3.35 8.52
C ALA A 444 4.68 -3.05 9.51
N TYR A 445 4.85 -3.87 10.55
CA TYR A 445 5.82 -3.64 11.64
C TYR A 445 6.79 -4.80 11.84
N ASP A 446 7.12 -5.47 10.75
CA ASP A 446 8.05 -6.59 10.70
C ASP A 446 9.51 -6.18 11.00
N ASP A 447 9.80 -4.88 10.89
CA ASP A 447 11.07 -4.25 11.29
C ASP A 447 11.32 -4.37 12.79
N ALA A 448 10.28 -4.40 13.61
CA ALA A 448 10.41 -4.64 15.05
C ALA A 448 11.07 -6.02 15.34
N LEU A 449 10.87 -6.99 14.43
CA LEU A 449 11.45 -8.33 14.47
C LEU A 449 12.78 -8.44 13.70
N GLN A 450 13.18 -7.41 12.95
CA GLN A 450 14.29 -7.43 11.99
C GLN A 450 14.13 -8.50 10.89
N GLN A 451 12.89 -8.76 10.44
CA GLN A 451 12.62 -9.70 9.34
C GLN A 451 12.17 -9.01 8.05
N ASP A 452 12.06 -7.68 8.06
CA ASP A 452 11.49 -6.83 7.02
C ASP A 452 12.26 -6.80 5.69
N GLY A 453 13.57 -7.06 5.74
CA GLY A 453 14.38 -7.13 4.52
C GLY A 453 14.76 -5.78 3.91
N THR A 454 14.74 -4.69 4.67
CA THR A 454 15.28 -3.40 4.25
C THR A 454 16.79 -3.44 4.12
N LEU A 455 17.30 -3.06 2.95
CA LEU A 455 18.70 -2.80 2.71
C LEU A 455 18.92 -1.29 2.82
N HIS A 456 19.97 -0.89 3.51
CA HIS A 456 20.30 0.51 3.73
C HIS A 456 21.76 0.80 3.39
N ASP A 457 22.00 1.76 2.49
CA ASP A 457 23.33 2.26 2.16
C ASP A 457 23.48 3.73 2.53
N THR A 458 24.33 4.01 3.52
CA THR A 458 24.63 5.37 4.01
C THR A 458 25.43 6.23 3.01
N ASN A 459 25.94 5.66 1.91
CA ASN A 459 26.73 6.42 0.94
C ASN A 459 25.86 7.27 0.01
N VAL A 460 25.47 8.44 0.51
CA VAL A 460 24.62 9.41 -0.17
C VAL A 460 25.18 9.86 -1.53
N ALA A 461 26.50 10.07 -1.64
CA ALA A 461 27.11 10.66 -2.83
C ALA A 461 27.29 9.67 -3.99
N SER A 462 27.47 8.39 -3.70
CA SER A 462 27.63 7.33 -4.70
C SER A 462 27.10 6.01 -4.13
N PRO A 463 25.77 5.89 -3.95
CA PRO A 463 25.20 4.68 -3.38
C PRO A 463 25.54 3.47 -4.25
N ALA A 464 25.76 2.33 -3.62
CA ALA A 464 25.94 1.08 -4.34
C ALA A 464 24.68 0.77 -5.17
N PRO A 465 24.80 0.28 -6.42
CA PRO A 465 23.63 -0.10 -7.20
C PRO A 465 22.77 -1.14 -6.48
N ALA A 466 21.47 -0.93 -6.46
CA ALA A 466 20.51 -1.94 -6.01
C ALA A 466 20.12 -2.82 -7.20
N ARG A 467 20.31 -4.13 -7.04
CA ARG A 467 19.93 -5.13 -8.02
C ARG A 467 18.60 -5.75 -7.66
N LEU A 468 17.63 -5.61 -8.55
CA LEU A 468 16.32 -6.24 -8.49
C LEU A 468 16.30 -7.43 -9.44
N THR A 469 16.01 -8.62 -8.95
CA THR A 469 15.85 -9.81 -9.78
C THR A 469 14.39 -10.23 -9.79
N ILE A 470 13.77 -10.20 -10.98
CA ILE A 470 12.41 -10.72 -11.20
C ILE A 470 12.52 -12.24 -11.30
N GLY A 471 12.01 -12.95 -10.29
CA GLY A 471 12.16 -14.40 -10.15
C GLY A 471 11.30 -15.21 -11.12
N SER A 472 11.59 -16.51 -11.17
CA SER A 472 11.04 -17.43 -12.16
C SER A 472 9.51 -17.58 -12.11
N PHE A 473 8.89 -17.56 -13.29
CA PHE A 473 7.47 -17.87 -13.52
C PHE A 473 7.25 -19.31 -13.97
N SER A 474 8.25 -20.20 -13.85
CA SER A 474 8.07 -21.62 -14.15
C SER A 474 6.87 -22.19 -13.38
N GLY A 475 5.98 -22.90 -14.11
CA GLY A 475 4.75 -23.45 -13.55
C GLY A 475 3.66 -22.43 -13.21
N THR A 476 3.80 -21.17 -13.64
CA THR A 476 2.78 -20.13 -13.50
C THR A 476 1.97 -19.99 -14.78
N ASN A 477 0.64 -20.03 -14.65
CA ASN A 477 -0.26 -19.55 -15.70
C ASN A 477 -0.41 -18.03 -15.55
N VAL A 478 0.05 -17.27 -16.53
CA VAL A 478 -0.17 -15.81 -16.58
C VAL A 478 -1.47 -15.55 -17.34
N PRO A 479 -2.45 -14.84 -16.75
CA PRO A 479 -3.73 -14.60 -17.40
C PRO A 479 -3.61 -13.61 -18.56
N ASN A 480 -4.57 -13.66 -19.47
CA ASN A 480 -4.76 -12.66 -20.53
C ASN A 480 -6.15 -12.00 -20.36
N PRO A 481 -6.33 -11.14 -19.35
CA PRO A 481 -7.65 -10.66 -18.95
C PRO A 481 -8.31 -9.74 -19.98
N PHE A 482 -7.51 -9.15 -20.88
CA PHE A 482 -7.97 -8.13 -21.82
C PHE A 482 -8.25 -8.67 -23.23
N VAL A 483 -8.20 -9.98 -23.43
CA VAL A 483 -8.62 -10.65 -24.67
C VAL A 483 -9.92 -11.41 -24.41
N ASP A 484 -10.98 -11.07 -25.13
CA ASP A 484 -12.29 -11.67 -24.90
C ASP A 484 -12.88 -12.25 -26.20
N PRO A 485 -13.01 -13.58 -26.31
CA PRO A 485 -13.53 -14.21 -27.51
C PRO A 485 -15.05 -14.08 -27.61
N ASN A 486 -15.75 -13.70 -26.54
CA ASN A 486 -17.20 -13.74 -26.46
C ASN A 486 -17.88 -12.61 -27.24
N THR A 487 -19.20 -12.68 -27.34
CA THR A 487 -20.05 -11.61 -27.87
C THR A 487 -21.19 -11.35 -26.90
N TYR A 488 -21.57 -10.08 -26.78
CA TYR A 488 -22.53 -9.62 -25.79
C TYR A 488 -23.75 -8.97 -26.43
N THR A 489 -24.90 -9.15 -25.77
CA THR A 489 -26.02 -8.20 -25.87
C THR A 489 -25.92 -7.25 -24.69
N VAL A 490 -25.70 -5.97 -24.96
CA VAL A 490 -25.46 -4.94 -23.96
C VAL A 490 -26.71 -4.08 -23.77
N LEU A 491 -27.26 -4.07 -22.55
CA LEU A 491 -28.27 -3.11 -22.13
C LEU A 491 -27.58 -1.93 -21.44
N ASN A 492 -27.76 -0.72 -21.97
CA ASN A 492 -27.21 0.50 -21.37
C ASN A 492 -28.20 1.09 -20.38
N LEU A 493 -27.78 1.28 -19.13
CA LEU A 493 -28.56 1.95 -18.09
C LEU A 493 -27.89 3.29 -17.78
N ILE A 494 -28.43 4.37 -18.34
CA ILE A 494 -27.76 5.68 -18.34
C ILE A 494 -28.40 6.57 -17.27
N GLY A 495 -27.62 6.90 -16.23
CA GLY A 495 -28.04 7.83 -15.19
C GLY A 495 -28.35 9.22 -15.73
N ASN A 496 -29.29 9.92 -15.08
CA ASN A 496 -29.74 11.26 -15.47
C ASN A 496 -28.56 12.22 -15.76
N ASN A 497 -28.75 13.06 -16.79
CA ASN A 497 -27.79 14.06 -17.26
C ASN A 497 -26.46 13.51 -17.79
N SER A 498 -26.37 12.19 -17.98
CA SER A 498 -25.17 11.56 -18.55
C SER A 498 -25.32 11.33 -20.03
N ASN A 499 -24.22 11.43 -20.77
CA ASN A 499 -24.18 11.18 -22.19
C ASN A 499 -23.19 10.06 -22.48
N VAL A 500 -23.64 9.04 -23.21
CA VAL A 500 -22.83 7.91 -23.65
C VAL A 500 -22.86 7.88 -25.18
N PHE A 501 -21.69 7.77 -25.80
CA PHE A 501 -21.57 7.52 -27.22
C PHE A 501 -20.86 6.20 -27.46
N PHE A 502 -21.42 5.39 -28.36
CA PHE A 502 -20.81 4.17 -28.87
C PHE A 502 -20.56 4.36 -30.36
N ASN A 503 -19.33 4.13 -30.84
CA ASN A 503 -18.93 4.41 -32.22
C ASN A 503 -19.36 5.81 -32.72
N ASN A 504 -19.14 6.84 -31.89
CA ASN A 504 -19.54 8.23 -32.13
C ASN A 504 -21.06 8.46 -32.32
N THR A 505 -21.89 7.48 -31.97
CA THR A 505 -23.35 7.58 -32.00
C THR A 505 -23.88 7.63 -30.58
N ALA A 506 -24.75 8.61 -30.29
CA ALA A 506 -25.36 8.73 -28.98
C ALA A 506 -26.23 7.50 -28.69
N VAL A 507 -26.06 6.92 -27.50
CA VAL A 507 -26.83 5.77 -27.02
C VAL A 507 -27.88 6.27 -26.04
N SER A 508 -29.12 5.80 -26.19
CA SER A 508 -30.23 6.17 -25.31
C SER A 508 -30.28 5.31 -24.05
N ASP A 509 -30.87 5.83 -22.97
CA ASP A 509 -31.16 5.00 -21.79
C ASP A 509 -32.03 3.80 -22.20
N ARG A 510 -31.68 2.62 -21.68
CA ARG A 510 -32.26 1.31 -21.99
C ARG A 510 -32.11 0.86 -23.44
N GLU A 511 -31.24 1.49 -24.22
CA GLU A 511 -30.90 1.01 -25.55
C GLU A 511 -30.11 -0.31 -25.45
N VAL A 512 -30.52 -1.27 -26.30
CA VAL A 512 -29.90 -2.59 -26.38
C VAL A 512 -29.03 -2.66 -27.62
N LEU A 513 -27.73 -2.90 -27.41
CA LEU A 513 -26.75 -3.14 -28.46
C LEU A 513 -26.50 -4.65 -28.59
N ASN A 514 -26.47 -5.18 -29.81
CA ASN A 514 -26.31 -6.61 -30.06
C ASN A 514 -24.99 -6.93 -30.75
N ASN A 515 -24.48 -8.14 -30.54
CA ASN A 515 -23.23 -8.64 -31.14
C ASN A 515 -22.00 -7.76 -30.80
N ILE A 516 -21.97 -7.26 -29.56
CA ILE A 516 -20.90 -6.39 -29.09
C ILE A 516 -19.69 -7.22 -28.67
N LYS A 517 -18.49 -6.77 -29.06
CA LYS A 517 -17.21 -7.30 -28.61
C LYS A 517 -16.68 -6.50 -27.43
N SER A 518 -15.88 -7.15 -26.60
CA SER A 518 -15.14 -6.54 -25.51
C SER A 518 -13.69 -6.25 -25.97
N PRO A 519 -13.08 -5.12 -25.59
CA PRO A 519 -13.68 -4.06 -24.80
C PRO A 519 -14.75 -3.27 -25.58
N LEU A 520 -15.78 -2.83 -24.86
CA LEU A 520 -16.76 -1.88 -25.33
C LEU A 520 -16.19 -0.47 -25.23
N GLN A 521 -15.88 0.15 -26.37
CA GLN A 521 -15.36 1.51 -26.44
C GLN A 521 -16.48 2.55 -26.38
N VAL A 522 -16.43 3.41 -25.38
CA VAL A 522 -17.41 4.49 -25.22
C VAL A 522 -16.76 5.84 -24.96
N ILE A 523 -17.50 6.90 -25.29
CA ILE A 523 -17.26 8.25 -24.80
C ILE A 523 -18.30 8.51 -23.72
N PHE A 524 -17.86 8.79 -22.50
CA PHE A 524 -18.73 9.06 -21.37
C PHE A 524 -18.53 10.50 -20.89
N ASN A 525 -19.56 11.33 -21.02
CA ASN A 525 -19.53 12.76 -20.62
C ASN A 525 -18.35 13.56 -21.18
N GLY A 526 -17.90 13.24 -22.40
CA GLY A 526 -16.77 13.92 -23.05
C GLY A 526 -15.40 13.32 -22.72
N GLU A 527 -15.32 12.38 -21.79
CA GLU A 527 -14.14 11.55 -21.59
C GLU A 527 -14.04 10.57 -22.75
N ASN A 528 -13.14 10.86 -23.69
CA ASN A 528 -12.83 9.98 -24.80
C ASN A 528 -12.08 8.77 -24.26
N CYS A 529 -12.51 7.57 -24.66
CA CYS A 529 -11.75 6.32 -24.57
C CYS A 529 -11.88 5.50 -23.27
N ALA A 530 -13.08 5.38 -22.70
CA ALA A 530 -13.31 4.31 -21.73
C ALA A 530 -13.43 2.96 -22.47
N ASN A 531 -12.43 2.09 -22.34
CA ASN A 531 -12.57 0.67 -22.70
C ASN A 531 -13.24 -0.05 -21.53
N ILE A 532 -14.47 -0.51 -21.72
CA ILE A 532 -15.19 -1.32 -20.74
C ILE A 532 -14.97 -2.79 -21.09
N TYR A 533 -14.19 -3.50 -20.28
CA TYR A 533 -13.95 -4.93 -20.40
C TYR A 533 -15.12 -5.68 -19.76
N LEU A 534 -16.03 -6.15 -20.60
CA LEU A 534 -17.37 -6.59 -20.18
C LEU A 534 -17.34 -7.82 -19.27
N ALA A 535 -16.43 -8.76 -19.49
CA ALA A 535 -16.30 -9.98 -18.70
C ALA A 535 -16.03 -9.71 -17.21
N ASP A 536 -15.16 -8.74 -16.93
CA ASP A 536 -14.71 -8.42 -15.56
C ASP A 536 -15.32 -7.13 -15.03
N GLY A 537 -16.02 -6.36 -15.87
CA GLY A 537 -16.58 -5.07 -15.49
C GLY A 537 -15.54 -3.98 -15.25
N ILE A 538 -14.36 -4.12 -15.86
CA ILE A 538 -13.23 -3.21 -15.68
C ILE A 538 -13.28 -2.06 -16.68
N VAL A 539 -12.96 -0.85 -16.24
CA VAL A 539 -12.86 0.34 -17.10
C VAL A 539 -11.41 0.83 -17.17
N ARG A 540 -10.86 0.96 -18.40
CA ARG A 540 -9.49 1.49 -18.61
C ARG A 540 -9.42 2.50 -19.77
N PRO A 541 -8.61 3.57 -19.67
CA PRO A 541 -7.89 3.99 -18.46
C PRO A 541 -8.86 4.43 -17.36
N SER A 542 -8.41 4.44 -16.11
CA SER A 542 -9.20 4.99 -15.00
C SER A 542 -9.30 6.51 -15.10
N PHE A 543 -10.49 7.04 -14.88
CA PHE A 543 -10.76 8.48 -14.84
C PHE A 543 -11.79 8.83 -13.76
N SER A 544 -12.00 10.12 -13.50
CA SER A 544 -12.99 10.56 -12.51
C SER A 544 -14.40 10.11 -12.89
N GLY A 545 -15.02 9.28 -12.04
CA GLY A 545 -16.34 8.69 -12.28
C GLY A 545 -16.33 7.32 -12.98
N SER A 546 -15.18 6.81 -13.41
CA SER A 546 -15.04 5.45 -13.96
C SER A 546 -15.48 4.36 -12.99
N THR A 547 -15.26 4.54 -11.68
CA THR A 547 -15.72 3.63 -10.61
C THR A 547 -17.24 3.54 -10.48
N GLY A 548 -17.98 4.50 -11.03
CA GLY A 548 -19.44 4.44 -11.06
C GLY A 548 -19.99 3.66 -12.25
N ILE A 549 -19.14 3.28 -13.22
CA ILE A 549 -19.54 2.46 -14.36
C ILE A 549 -19.48 1.00 -13.92
N LEU A 550 -20.64 0.35 -13.86
CA LEU A 550 -20.77 -1.02 -13.36
C LEU A 550 -21.26 -1.95 -14.45
N VAL A 551 -20.67 -3.14 -14.54
CA VAL A 551 -21.14 -4.21 -15.44
C VAL A 551 -21.73 -5.35 -14.62
N SER A 552 -22.94 -5.76 -14.95
CA SER A 552 -23.57 -6.96 -14.41
C SER A 552 -23.83 -7.95 -15.54
N LEU A 553 -23.33 -9.17 -15.39
CA LEU A 553 -23.45 -10.23 -16.39
C LEU A 553 -24.52 -11.25 -16.05
N ASN A 554 -25.23 -11.71 -17.07
CA ASN A 554 -25.94 -12.98 -17.05
C ASN A 554 -25.22 -13.96 -17.99
N SER A 555 -24.16 -14.59 -17.47
CA SER A 555 -23.28 -15.50 -18.21
C SER A 555 -23.96 -16.78 -18.73
N THR A 556 -25.18 -17.09 -18.26
CA THR A 556 -25.94 -18.28 -18.70
C THR A 556 -26.75 -18.05 -19.99
N SER A 557 -26.85 -16.80 -20.45
CA SER A 557 -27.57 -16.43 -21.67
C SER A 557 -26.71 -16.57 -22.93
N ASN A 558 -27.34 -16.79 -24.08
CA ASN A 558 -26.66 -16.88 -25.38
C ASN A 558 -27.36 -15.98 -26.42
N PRO A 559 -26.73 -14.88 -26.91
CA PRO A 559 -25.43 -14.36 -26.47
C PRO A 559 -25.46 -13.89 -25.01
N ILE A 560 -24.28 -13.74 -24.39
CA ILE A 560 -24.15 -13.31 -22.99
C ILE A 560 -24.76 -11.90 -22.85
N GLN A 561 -25.65 -11.73 -21.88
CA GLN A 561 -26.24 -10.42 -21.57
C GLN A 561 -25.37 -9.68 -20.56
N ALA A 562 -25.06 -8.42 -20.89
CA ALA A 562 -24.35 -7.50 -20.01
C ALA A 562 -25.21 -6.24 -19.79
N ASN A 563 -25.43 -5.88 -18.54
CA ASN A 563 -26.05 -4.61 -18.16
C ASN A 563 -24.92 -3.64 -17.77
N VAL A 564 -24.71 -2.60 -18.56
CA VAL A 564 -23.72 -1.56 -18.29
C VAL A 564 -24.44 -0.36 -17.69
N THR A 565 -24.17 -0.08 -16.42
CA THR A 565 -24.73 1.04 -15.68
C THR A 565 -23.75 2.20 -15.71
N TYR A 566 -24.22 3.37 -16.12
CA TYR A 566 -23.47 4.61 -16.11
C TYR A 566 -24.03 5.52 -15.00
N PRO A 567 -23.18 6.09 -14.15
CA PRO A 567 -23.62 6.88 -13.01
C PRO A 567 -24.25 8.19 -13.47
N ALA A 568 -25.22 8.71 -12.72
CA ALA A 568 -25.79 10.03 -12.99
C ALA A 568 -24.76 11.14 -12.68
N VAL A 569 -24.78 12.21 -13.48
CA VAL A 569 -24.00 13.42 -13.19
C VAL A 569 -24.87 14.39 -12.41
N ALA A 570 -24.33 14.93 -11.31
CA ALA A 570 -24.99 16.00 -10.59
C ALA A 570 -25.31 17.16 -11.55
N SER A 571 -26.57 17.61 -11.56
CA SER A 571 -26.94 18.81 -12.33
C SER A 571 -26.00 19.95 -11.93
N PRO A 572 -25.46 20.76 -12.85
CA PRO A 572 -24.68 21.92 -12.45
C PRO A 572 -25.52 22.74 -11.48
N ALA A 573 -24.98 22.98 -10.28
CA ALA A 573 -25.56 23.93 -9.34
C ALA A 573 -25.70 25.28 -10.07
N PRO A 574 -26.75 26.09 -9.79
CA PRO A 574 -26.86 27.42 -10.39
C PRO A 574 -25.58 28.19 -10.07
N THR A 575 -24.94 28.69 -11.12
CA THR A 575 -23.72 29.48 -11.08
C THR A 575 -23.84 30.57 -10.00
N PRO A 576 -22.95 30.64 -8.99
CA PRO A 576 -22.85 31.85 -8.20
C PRO A 576 -22.39 32.96 -9.15
N THR A 577 -23.19 34.00 -9.23
CA THR A 577 -22.91 35.23 -9.96
C THR A 577 -21.52 35.73 -9.62
N SER A 578 -20.74 36.01 -10.66
CA SER A 578 -19.46 36.71 -10.62
C SER A 578 -19.55 37.98 -9.79
N ASP A 579 -18.65 38.18 -8.83
CA ASP A 579 -18.15 39.51 -8.50
C ASP A 579 -16.75 39.48 -7.85
N VAL A 580 -15.84 40.14 -8.57
CA VAL A 580 -14.77 41.05 -8.14
C VAL A 580 -13.58 40.53 -7.29
N CYS A 581 -12.41 40.66 -7.92
CA CYS A 581 -11.07 40.67 -7.35
C CYS A 581 -10.93 41.44 -6.03
N ALA A 582 -10.26 40.83 -5.05
CA ALA A 582 -9.67 41.54 -3.91
C ALA A 582 -8.15 41.30 -3.83
N SER A 583 -7.43 42.39 -3.62
CA SER A 583 -5.97 42.56 -3.52
C SER A 583 -5.32 41.77 -2.37
N PRO A 584 -4.02 41.41 -2.47
CA PRO A 584 -3.30 40.74 -1.39
C PRO A 584 -2.97 41.69 -0.22
N THR A 585 -3.01 41.14 0.99
CA THR A 585 -2.59 41.76 2.27
C THR A 585 -1.37 40.98 2.79
N PRO A 586 -0.40 41.60 3.49
CA PRO A 586 1.00 41.18 3.47
C PRO A 586 1.39 40.05 4.43
N THR A 587 2.51 39.44 4.03
CA THR A 587 3.36 38.42 4.66
C THR A 587 3.65 38.60 6.16
N PRO A 588 3.54 37.55 6.99
CA PRO A 588 4.21 37.50 8.28
C PRO A 588 5.67 37.01 8.17
N THR A 589 6.55 37.71 8.87
CA THR A 589 8.01 37.54 9.01
C THR A 589 8.42 36.16 9.58
N PRO A 590 9.56 35.57 9.16
CA PRO A 590 10.04 34.29 9.68
C PRO A 590 10.67 34.41 11.09
N THR A 591 10.45 33.39 11.92
CA THR A 591 11.12 33.16 13.22
C THR A 591 12.24 32.12 13.03
N PRO A 592 13.42 32.28 13.67
CA PRO A 592 14.63 31.55 13.30
C PRO A 592 14.67 30.07 13.73
N THR A 593 15.32 29.29 12.89
CA THR A 593 15.70 27.87 13.03
C THR A 593 16.65 27.65 14.22
N PRO A 594 16.44 26.62 15.08
CA PRO A 594 17.45 26.18 16.03
C PRO A 594 18.52 25.31 15.35
N SER A 595 19.75 25.45 15.83
CA SER A 595 20.97 24.82 15.31
C SER A 595 21.09 23.33 15.60
N ARG A 596 21.72 22.63 14.65
CA ARG A 596 22.14 21.21 14.63
C ARG A 596 23.00 20.81 15.84
N ASN A 597 22.69 19.68 16.49
CA ASN A 597 23.52 19.03 17.53
C ASN A 597 24.31 17.84 16.92
N PRO A 598 25.63 17.68 17.13
CA PRO A 598 26.48 16.75 16.38
C PRO A 598 26.49 15.27 16.84
N ASN A 599 25.59 14.82 17.72
CA ASN A 599 25.77 13.55 18.45
C ASN A 599 24.67 12.48 18.25
N ASN A 600 23.95 12.45 17.12
CA ASN A 600 23.01 11.36 16.80
C ASN A 600 23.54 10.53 15.62
N PRO A 601 23.82 9.22 15.78
CA PRO A 601 24.29 8.36 14.70
C PRO A 601 23.21 7.95 13.68
N TYR A 602 21.96 8.39 13.84
CA TYR A 602 20.84 8.15 12.91
C TYR A 602 20.10 9.47 12.58
N THR A 603 19.69 9.67 11.33
CA THR A 603 19.13 10.93 10.81
C THR A 603 17.60 10.95 10.74
N GLU A 604 17.01 12.15 10.71
CA GLU A 604 15.54 12.39 10.75
C GLU A 604 14.73 11.70 9.63
N ASP A 605 15.39 11.26 8.55
CA ASP A 605 14.75 10.73 7.35
C ASP A 605 14.69 9.18 7.30
N GLU A 606 15.55 8.46 8.02
CA GLU A 606 15.59 6.98 8.01
C GLU A 606 14.31 6.35 8.57
N LEU A 607 13.66 7.07 9.49
CA LEU A 607 12.36 6.71 10.05
C LEU A 607 11.19 7.19 9.19
N SER A 608 11.39 8.10 8.22
CA SER A 608 10.31 8.60 7.35
C SER A 608 9.81 7.55 6.35
N LEU A 609 10.68 6.59 5.99
CA LEU A 609 10.31 5.46 5.15
C LEU A 609 9.28 4.53 5.79
N LEU A 610 9.47 4.26 7.09
CA LEU A 610 8.56 3.50 7.93
C LEU A 610 7.21 4.22 8.12
N GLN A 611 7.16 5.53 7.86
CA GLN A 611 6.03 6.40 8.20
C GLN A 611 5.00 6.57 7.08
N GLU A 612 5.35 6.25 5.83
CA GLU A 612 4.42 6.37 4.70
C GLU A 612 3.68 5.06 4.40
N VAL A 613 4.30 3.90 4.70
CA VAL A 613 3.63 2.59 4.65
C VAL A 613 2.33 2.63 5.47
N MET A 614 2.34 3.29 6.63
CA MET A 614 1.16 3.44 7.52
C MET A 614 0.12 4.47 7.05
N ARG A 615 0.50 5.49 6.27
CA ARG A 615 -0.41 6.56 5.82
C ARG A 615 -1.17 6.21 4.53
N GLU A 616 -0.68 5.24 3.77
CA GLU A 616 -1.27 4.82 2.48
C GLU A 616 -2.20 3.60 2.57
N PHE A 617 -2.53 3.12 3.77
CA PHE A 617 -3.57 2.08 3.95
C PHE A 617 -5.00 2.55 3.72
N GLY A 618 -5.24 3.82 3.38
CA GLY A 618 -6.57 4.28 2.95
C GLY A 618 -7.68 4.10 4.00
N PHE A 619 -7.34 4.22 5.29
CA PHE A 619 -8.30 4.34 6.39
C PHE A 619 -8.25 5.73 7.02
#